data_AF-T1B4V2-F1
#
_entry.id   AF-T1B4V2-F1
#
_cell.length_a   1.000
_cell.length_b   1.000
_cell.length_c   1.000
_cell.angle_alpha   90.00
_cell.angle_beta   90.00
_cell.angle_gamma   90.00
#
_symmetry.space_group_name_H-M   'P 1'
#
loop_
_entity.id
_entity.type
_entity.pdbx_description
1 polymer ?
#
loop_
_entity_poly.entity_id
_entity_poly.type
_entity_poly.pdbx_seq_one_letter_code
_entity_poly.pdbx_strand_id
1 'polypeptide(L)' 'MIVDSTALPEQVVTDVVQSAFLSAGQRCSALRILCLQEEIAERVLTMLAGQLATLTLGDP' A
#
# COMPACT_ATOMS: atom_id res chain seq x y z
N MET A 1 8.94 2.32 2.67
CA MET A 1 8.29 3.63 2.42
C MET A 1 7.94 4.21 3.77
N ILE A 2 8.26 5.48 4.02
CA ILE A 2 7.92 6.18 5.26
C ILE A 2 6.87 7.23 4.90
N VAL A 3 5.76 7.28 5.66
CA VAL A 3 4.63 8.17 5.40
C VAL A 3 4.25 8.87 6.69
N ASP A 4 4.25 10.20 6.66
CA ASP A 4 3.86 11.06 7.77
C ASP A 4 2.41 11.54 7.63
N SER A 5 1.92 12.27 8.64
CA SER A 5 0.53 12.77 8.66
C SER A 5 0.22 13.86 7.64
N THR A 6 1.21 14.36 6.89
CA THR A 6 1.00 15.37 5.83
C THR A 6 0.66 14.73 4.48
N ALA A 7 0.92 13.44 4.31
CA ALA A 7 0.64 12.73 3.07
C ALA A 7 -0.87 12.52 2.85
N LEU A 8 -1.29 12.52 1.57
CA LEU A 8 -2.67 12.23 1.20
C LEU A 8 -2.91 10.70 1.24
N PRO A 9 -3.79 10.17 2.11
CA PRO A 9 -3.96 8.72 2.31
C PRO A 9 -4.34 7.96 1.03
N GLU A 10 -5.16 8.55 0.17
CA GLU A 10 -5.64 7.95 -1.08
C GLU A 10 -4.48 7.68 -2.05
N GLN A 11 -3.53 8.62 -2.15
CA GLN A 11 -2.32 8.47 -2.96
C GLN A 11 -1.37 7.45 -2.35
N VAL A 12 -1.16 7.53 -1.02
CA VAL A 12 -0.32 6.58 -0.28
C VAL A 12 -0.78 5.14 -0.53
N VAL A 13 -2.08 4.86 -0.43
CA VAL A 13 -2.62 3.51 -0.66
C VAL A 13 -2.35 3.05 -2.09
N THR A 14 -2.56 3.92 -3.08
CA THR A 14 -2.31 3.61 -4.49
C THR A 14 -0.84 3.23 -4.72
N ASP A 15 0.08 4.05 -4.21
CA ASP A 15 1.52 3.86 -4.37
C ASP A 15 2.02 2.63 -3.63
N VAL A 16 1.48 2.36 -2.43
CA VAL A 16 1.78 1.14 -1.67
C VAL A 16 1.32 -0.10 -2.45
N VAL A 17 0.11 -0.08 -3.00
CA VAL A 17 -0.42 -1.23 -3.77
C VAL A 17 0.45 -1.51 -4.99
N GLN A 18 0.78 -0.49 -5.76
CA GLN A 18 1.65 -0.62 -6.93
C GLN A 18 3.06 -1.08 -6.55
N SER A 19 3.62 -0.54 -5.47
CA SER A 19 5.01 -0.84 -5.09
C SER A 19 5.16 -2.21 -4.44
N ALA A 20 4.18 -2.67 -3.64
CA ALA A 20 4.30 -3.90 -2.88
C ALA A 20 3.71 -5.13 -3.60
N PHE A 21 2.62 -4.96 -4.35
CA PHE A 21 1.81 -6.10 -4.84
C PHE A 21 1.82 -6.26 -6.36
N LEU A 22 2.22 -5.23 -7.13
CA LEU A 22 2.37 -5.38 -8.58
C LEU A 22 3.39 -6.48 -8.91
N SER A 23 3.12 -7.24 -9.97
CA SER A 23 3.90 -8.43 -10.34
C SER A 23 4.00 -9.44 -9.18
N ALA A 24 2.94 -9.53 -8.36
CA ALA A 24 2.87 -10.33 -7.14
C ALA A 24 4.02 -10.04 -6.15
N GLY A 25 4.55 -8.81 -6.14
CA GLY A 25 5.68 -8.43 -5.28
C GLY A 25 7.01 -9.10 -5.67
N GLN A 26 7.11 -9.69 -6.86
CA GLN A 26 8.30 -10.40 -7.36
C GLN A 26 9.33 -9.46 -8.01
N ARG A 27 9.20 -8.15 -7.81
CA ARG A 27 10.22 -7.18 -8.21
C ARG A 27 11.27 -7.04 -7.11
N CYS A 28 12.54 -6.92 -7.51
CA CYS A 28 13.62 -6.66 -6.56
C CYS A 28 13.42 -5.34 -5.79
N SER A 29 12.78 -4.35 -6.42
CA SER A 29 12.45 -3.05 -5.86
C SER A 29 11.12 -3.00 -5.11
N ALA A 30 10.40 -4.13 -4.98
CA ALA A 30 9.08 -4.09 -4.36
C ALA A 30 9.15 -3.62 -2.91
N LEU A 31 8.16 -2.82 -2.51
CA LEU A 31 8.02 -2.32 -1.15
C LEU A 31 7.85 -3.49 -0.18
N ARG A 32 8.73 -3.57 0.83
CA ARG A 32 8.71 -4.64 1.85
C ARG A 32 8.24 -4.17 3.23
N ILE A 33 8.57 -2.92 3.59
CA ILE A 33 8.22 -2.33 4.88
C ILE A 33 7.61 -0.95 4.64
N LEU A 34 6.38 -0.77 5.12
CA LEU A 34 5.68 0.50 5.20
C LEU A 34 5.71 0.99 6.65
N CYS A 35 6.26 2.18 6.87
CA CYS A 35 6.27 2.83 8.17
C CYS A 35 5.28 4.00 8.12
N LEU A 36 4.28 3.98 8.99
CA LEU A 36 3.24 5.02 9.08
C LEU A 36 3.40 5.77 10.40
N GLN A 37 3.20 7.08 10.36
CA GLN A 37 3.01 7.86 11.59
C GLN A 37 1.71 7.42 12.29
N GLU A 38 1.78 7.24 13.60
CA GLU A 38 0.70 6.66 14.44
C GLU A 38 -0.67 7.30 14.16
N GLU A 39 -0.71 8.63 14.03
CA GLU A 39 -1.93 9.41 13.83
C GLU A 39 -2.73 9.05 12.57
N ILE A 40 -2.08 8.53 11.52
CA ILE A 40 -2.72 8.17 10.24
C ILE A 40 -2.75 6.66 9.99
N ALA A 41 -2.11 5.88 10.85
CA ALA A 41 -1.87 4.46 10.60
C ALA A 41 -3.18 3.68 10.39
N GLU A 42 -4.15 3.84 11.29
CA GLU A 42 -5.43 3.12 11.23
C GLU A 42 -6.23 3.44 9.96
N ARG A 43 -6.31 4.72 9.57
CA ARG A 43 -7.01 5.16 8.36
C ARG A 43 -6.37 4.57 7.11
N VAL A 44 -5.05 4.68 6.99
CA VAL A 44 -4.30 4.17 5.83
C VAL A 44 -4.41 2.65 5.75
N LEU A 45 -4.28 1.93 6.87
CA LEU A 45 -4.41 0.46 6.89
C LEU A 45 -5.80 0.00 6.50
N THR A 46 -6.86 0.69 6.95
CA THR A 46 -8.24 0.40 6.57
C THR A 46 -8.47 0.55 5.07
N MET A 47 -8.01 1.68 4.49
CA MET A 47 -8.13 1.92 3.05
C MET A 47 -7.29 0.94 2.23
N LEU A 48 -6.07 0.64 2.69
CA LEU A 48 -5.19 -0.34 2.05
C LEU A 48 -5.83 -1.73 2.04
N ALA A 49 -6.39 -2.20 3.16
CA ALA A 49 -7.09 -3.48 3.22
C ALA A 49 -8.29 -3.52 2.26
N GLY A 50 -9.07 -2.44 2.20
CA GLY A 50 -10.17 -2.30 1.24
C GLY A 50 -9.70 -2.40 -0.21
N GLN A 51 -8.64 -1.68 -0.58
CA GLN A 51 -8.08 -1.72 -1.92
C GLN A 51 -7.56 -3.12 -2.28
N LEU A 52 -6.87 -3.79 -1.34
CA LEU A 52 -6.35 -5.15 -1.54
C LEU A 52 -7.46 -6.17 -1.77
N ALA A 53 -8.61 -6.02 -1.09
CA ALA A 53 -9.77 -6.90 -1.27
C ALA A 53 -10.39 -6.80 -2.68
N THR A 54 -10.13 -5.71 -3.41
CA THR A 54 -10.61 -5.53 -4.79
C THR A 54 -9.66 -6.07 -5.86
N LEU A 55 -8.46 -6.53 -5.49
CA LEU A 55 -7.51 -7.07 -6.45
C LEU A 55 -7.96 -8.46 -6.93
N THR A 56 -8.08 -8.62 -8.24
CA THR A 56 -8.34 -9.92 -8.87
C THR A 56 -7.02 -10.66 -9.07
N LEU A 57 -6.92 -11.86 -8.49
CA LEU A 57 -5.84 -12.80 -8.74
C LEU A 57 -6.32 -13.86 -9.75
N GLY A 58 -5.47 -14.21 -10.71
CA GLY A 58 -5.83 -15.17 -11.75
C GLY A 58 -4.69 -15.46 -12.70
N ASP A 59 -5.01 -16.19 -13.77
CA ASP A 59 -4.11 -16.43 -14.90
C ASP A 59 -3.79 -15.08 -15.59
N PRO A 60 -2.51 -14.67 -15.68
CA PRO A 60 -2.12 -13.36 -16.20
C PRO A 60 -2.42 -13.15 -17.70
#